data_AF-A0A349DVX7-F1
#
_entry.id   AF-A0A349DVX7-F1
#
_cell.length_a   1.000
_cell.length_b   1.000
_cell.length_c   1.000
_cell.angle_alpha   90.00
_cell.angle_beta   90.00
_cell.angle_gamma   90.00
#
_symmetry.space_group_name_H-M   'P 1'
#
loop_
_entity.id
_entity.type
_entity.pdbx_description
1 polymer ?
#
loop_
_entity_poly.entity_id
_entity_poly.type
_entity_poly.pdbx_seq_one_letter_code
_entity_poly.pdbx_strand_id
1 'polypeptide(L)'
;MEKTLKNLTNAFMTVFAVVIKKNPRQGHIFWVIEPNLDAVDYTIVKFYDAKNNLLHEDRIENTQPDFIDEAIIRHLNKTTKKLLGRAS
;
A
#
# COMPACT_ATOMS: atom_id res chain seq x y z
N MET A 1 -17.20 32.54 27.06
CA MET A 1 -18.10 31.53 26.46
C MET A 1 -17.28 30.78 25.42
N GLU A 2 -16.75 29.63 25.81
CA GLU A 2 -16.06 28.69 24.91
C GLU A 2 -17.03 28.12 23.89
N LYS A 3 -16.56 27.88 22.66
CA LYS A 3 -16.61 26.55 21.99
C LYS A 3 -15.99 26.64 20.59
N THR A 4 -14.72 26.27 20.55
CA THR A 4 -14.11 25.29 19.65
C THR A 4 -14.91 24.88 18.42
N LEU A 5 -14.32 25.06 17.23
CA LEU A 5 -14.40 24.04 16.17
C LEU A 5 -13.20 24.18 15.22
N LYS A 6 -12.05 23.73 15.72
CA LYS A 6 -10.92 23.27 14.90
C LYS A 6 -11.40 22.02 14.14
N ASN A 7 -12.05 22.19 13.00
CA ASN A 7 -12.44 21.07 12.14
C ASN A 7 -11.49 21.04 10.94
N LEU A 8 -10.44 20.24 11.04
CA LEU A 8 -10.41 18.89 10.44
C LEU A 8 -10.01 18.92 8.95
N THR A 9 -9.02 19.74 8.58
CA THR A 9 -8.25 19.57 7.33
C THR A 9 -7.07 18.61 7.47
N ASN A 10 -6.90 17.98 8.62
CA ASN A 10 -6.09 16.77 8.71
C ASN A 10 -6.92 15.61 8.15
N ALA A 11 -7.12 15.62 6.83
CA ALA A 11 -7.55 14.46 6.09
C ALA A 11 -6.65 13.31 6.52
N PHE A 12 -7.27 12.35 7.20
CA PHE A 12 -6.65 11.14 7.70
C PHE A 12 -5.90 10.47 6.55
N MET A 13 -4.57 10.64 6.51
CA MET A 13 -3.67 9.69 5.87
C MET A 13 -3.81 8.39 6.67
N THR A 14 -4.85 7.62 6.36
CA THR A 14 -5.06 6.29 6.93
C THR A 14 -4.02 5.39 6.27
N VAL A 15 -2.80 5.44 6.78
CA VAL A 15 -1.77 4.47 6.43
C VAL A 15 -2.21 3.15 7.06
N PHE A 16 -2.78 2.26 6.26
CA PHE A 16 -3.04 0.88 6.66
C PHE A 16 -1.71 0.12 6.75
N ALA A 17 -0.91 0.44 7.76
CA ALA A 17 0.25 -0.35 8.12
C ALA A 17 -0.25 -1.62 8.81
N VAL A 18 -0.48 -2.69 8.05
CA VAL A 18 -0.72 -4.02 8.61
C VAL A 18 0.57 -4.44 9.31
N VAL A 19 0.61 -4.32 10.64
CA VAL A 19 1.74 -4.77 11.46
C VAL A 19 1.75 -6.30 11.46
N ILE A 20 2.49 -6.89 10.53
CA ILE A 20 2.81 -8.31 10.53
C ILE A 20 3.87 -8.54 11.61
N LYS A 21 3.52 -9.35 12.62
CA LYS A 21 4.36 -9.79 13.75
C LYS A 21 5.82 -9.99 13.32
N LYS A 22 6.72 -9.16 13.88
CA LYS A 22 8.17 -9.14 13.62
C LYS A 22 8.77 -10.54 13.77
N ASN A 23 9.22 -11.12 12.66
CA ASN A 23 10.08 -12.29 12.67
C ASN A 23 11.43 -11.85 12.10
N PRO A 24 12.47 -11.66 12.93
CA PRO A 24 13.72 -10.97 12.53
C PRO A 24 14.52 -11.72 11.45
N ARG A 25 14.15 -12.96 11.09
CA ARG A 25 14.72 -13.75 10.00
C ARG A 25 13.98 -13.62 8.67
N GLN A 26 12.92 -12.82 8.62
CA GLN A 26 12.09 -12.67 7.42
C GLN A 26 12.15 -11.20 7.01
N GLY A 27 12.72 -10.93 5.83
CA GLY A 27 12.61 -9.60 5.22
C GLY A 27 11.16 -9.14 5.29
N HIS A 28 10.92 -7.91 5.75
CA HIS A 28 9.59 -7.33 5.75
C HIS A 28 9.46 -6.55 4.45
N ILE A 29 8.46 -6.92 3.64
CA ILE A 29 8.06 -6.18 2.45
C ILE A 29 6.66 -5.65 2.71
N PHE A 30 6.45 -4.38 2.42
CA PHE A 30 5.13 -3.74 2.44
C PHE A 30 4.90 -3.03 1.12
N TRP A 31 3.64 -2.75 0.80
CA TRP A 31 3.25 -2.06 -0.42
C TRP A 31 2.40 -0.83 -0.10
N VAL A 32 2.53 0.17 -0.95
CA VAL A 32 1.82 1.45 -0.88
C VAL A 32 1.12 1.67 -2.22
N ILE A 33 -0.15 2.03 -2.15
CA ILE A 33 -0.95 2.38 -3.31
C ILE A 33 -0.85 3.89 -3.48
N GLU A 34 -0.34 4.32 -4.64
CA GLU A 34 -0.29 5.72 -5.02
C GLU A 34 -1.41 6.00 -6.03
N PRO A 35 -2.52 6.60 -5.59
CA PRO A 35 -3.59 7.02 -6.48
C PRO A 35 -3.07 8.01 -7.51
N ASN A 36 -3.31 7.76 -8.80
CA ASN A 36 -3.26 8.86 -9.75
C ASN A 36 -4.57 9.65 -9.65
N LEU A 37 -4.49 10.86 -9.08
CA LEU A 37 -5.65 11.74 -8.91
C LEU A 37 -6.08 12.41 -10.23
N ASP A 38 -5.21 12.42 -11.24
CA ASP A 38 -5.43 13.08 -12.53
C ASP A 38 -6.00 12.13 -13.58
N ALA A 39 -5.71 10.83 -13.48
CA ALA A 39 -6.22 9.81 -14.40
C ALA A 39 -6.65 8.56 -13.61
N VAL A 40 -7.95 8.25 -13.72
CA VAL A 40 -8.64 7.19 -12.97
C VAL A 40 -8.41 5.80 -13.60
N ASP A 41 -7.63 5.76 -14.68
CA ASP A 41 -7.51 4.61 -15.56
C ASP A 41 -6.52 3.56 -15.01
N TYR A 42 -5.70 3.93 -14.04
CA TYR A 42 -4.72 3.03 -13.43
C TYR A 42 -4.36 3.45 -12.02
N THR A 43 -3.83 2.48 -11.27
CA THR A 43 -3.29 2.68 -9.93
C THR A 43 -1.85 2.18 -9.88
N ILE A 44 -0.94 2.97 -9.30
CA ILE A 44 0.44 2.55 -9.09
C ILE A 44 0.57 1.92 -7.72
N VAL A 45 1.23 0.78 -7.62
CA VAL A 45 1.56 0.12 -6.36
C VAL A 45 3.06 -0.05 -6.24
N LYS A 46 3.64 0.52 -5.19
CA LYS A 46 5.07 0.46 -4.90
C LYS A 46 5.35 -0.47 -3.74
N PHE A 47 6.34 -1.34 -3.88
CA PHE A 47 6.78 -2.31 -2.88
C PHE A 47 8.10 -1.86 -2.27
N TYR A 48 8.17 -1.88 -0.95
CA TYR A 48 9.33 -1.42 -0.19
C TYR A 48 9.82 -2.49 0.79
N ASP A 49 11.12 -2.48 1.08
CA ASP A 49 11.67 -3.23 2.22
C ASP A 49 11.48 -2.48 3.55
N ALA A 50 11.82 -3.11 4.67
CA ALA A 50 11.78 -2.48 6.01
C ALA A 50 12.66 -1.25 6.20
N LYS A 51 13.59 -0.97 5.28
CA LYS A 51 14.44 0.22 5.28
C LYS A 51 13.89 1.31 4.35
N ASN A 52 12.67 1.14 3.83
CA ASN A 52 12.02 1.99 2.85
C ASN A 52 12.73 2.05 1.49
N ASN A 53 13.54 1.04 1.15
CA ASN A 53 14.09 0.95 -0.21
C ASN A 53 13.01 0.43 -1.15
N LEU A 54 12.82 1.10 -2.29
CA LEU A 54 11.91 0.64 -3.35
C LEU A 54 12.47 -0.64 -3.98
N LEU A 55 11.67 -1.70 -3.98
CA LEU A 55 12.01 -3.00 -4.55
C LEU A 55 11.33 -3.24 -5.90
N HIS A 56 10.10 -2.75 -6.06
CA HIS A 56 9.29 -2.98 -7.25
C HIS A 56 8.19 -1.94 -7.36
N GLU A 57 7.78 -1.66 -8.59
CA GLU A 57 6.62 -0.83 -8.91
C GLU A 57 5.75 -1.62 -9.89
N ASP A 58 4.45 -1.57 -9.64
CA ASP A 58 3.45 -2.26 -10.43
C ASP A 58 2.35 -1.27 -10.84
N ARG A 59 1.84 -1.44 -12.05
CA ARG A 59 0.78 -0.59 -12.62
C ARG A 59 -0.43 -1.46 -12.87
N ILE A 60 -1.49 -1.21 -12.12
CA ILE A 60 -2.74 -1.95 -12.23
C ILE A 60 -3.72 -1.11 -13.05
N GLU A 61 -3.96 -1.53 -14.29
CA GLU A 61 -4.90 -0.86 -15.18
C GLU A 61 -6.36 -1.05 -14.73
N ASN A 62 -7.22 -0.14 -15.17
CA ASN A 62 -8.67 -0.10 -14.91
C ASN A 62 -9.04 -0.21 -13.43
N THR A 63 -8.15 0.25 -12.54
CA THR A 63 -8.30 0.13 -11.09
C THR A 63 -8.26 1.51 -10.47
N GLN A 64 -9.27 1.80 -9.66
CA GLN A 64 -9.33 3.02 -8.86
C GLN A 64 -8.70 2.78 -7.49
N PRO A 65 -8.11 3.81 -6.87
CA PRO A 65 -7.44 3.67 -5.57
C PRO A 65 -8.40 3.31 -4.42
N ASP A 66 -9.65 3.75 -4.53
CA ASP A 66 -10.72 3.43 -3.59
C ASP A 66 -11.29 2.01 -3.80
N PHE A 67 -10.85 1.32 -4.85
CA PHE A 67 -11.36 0.01 -5.24
C PHE A 67 -10.24 -1.04 -5.22
N ILE A 68 -9.95 -1.55 -4.02
CA ILE A 68 -9.03 -2.67 -3.81
C ILE A 68 -9.85 -3.92 -3.53
N ASP A 69 -10.00 -4.76 -4.56
CA ASP A 69 -10.73 -6.02 -4.47
C ASP A 69 -9.82 -7.21 -4.08
N GLU A 70 -10.43 -8.37 -3.89
CA GLU A 70 -9.72 -9.60 -3.51
C GLU A 70 -8.73 -10.07 -4.59
N ALA A 71 -9.00 -9.79 -5.88
CA ALA A 71 -8.09 -10.17 -6.95
C ALA A 71 -6.80 -9.34 -6.88
N ILE A 72 -6.92 -8.03 -6.65
CA ILE A 72 -5.80 -7.12 -6.43
C ILE A 72 -5.02 -7.54 -5.19
N ILE A 73 -5.69 -7.79 -4.06
CA ILE A 73 -5.00 -8.23 -2.82
C ILE A 73 -4.24 -9.54 -3.03
N ARG A 74 -4.82 -10.51 -3.75
CA ARG A 74 -4.14 -11.78 -4.07
C ARG A 74 -2.90 -11.55 -4.94
N HIS A 75 -3.00 -10.66 -5.92
CA HIS A 75 -1.87 -10.25 -6.76
C HIS A 75 -0.75 -9.59 -5.94
N LEU A 76 -1.07 -8.60 -5.11
CA LEU A 76 -0.10 -7.92 -4.25
C LEU A 76 0.60 -8.89 -3.28
N ASN A 77 -0.15 -9.83 -2.70
CA ASN A 77 0.40 -10.87 -1.83
C ASN A 77 1.31 -11.85 -2.58
N LYS A 78 0.96 -12.21 -3.83
CA LYS A 78 1.80 -13.04 -4.69
C LYS A 78 3.12 -12.34 -5.01
N THR A 79 3.06 -11.07 -5.40
CA THR A 79 4.24 -10.23 -5.67
C THR A 79 5.12 -10.10 -4.44
N THR A 80 4.52 -9.87 -3.27
CA THR A 80 5.24 -9.83 -1.98
C THR A 80 6.00 -11.14 -1.73
N LYS A 81 5.36 -12.31 -1.90
CA LYS A 81 6.03 -13.61 -1.74
C LYS A 81 7.19 -13.81 -2.72
N LYS A 82 7.03 -13.37 -3.97
CA LYS A 82 8.09 -13.42 -4.99
C LYS A 82 9.29 -12.58 -4.59
N LEU A 83 9.07 -11.34 -4.15
CA LEU A 83 10.14 -10.44 -3.71
C LEU A 83 10.84 -10.94 -2.44
N LEU A 84 10.15 -11.70 -1.59
CA LEU A 84 10.76 -12.39 -0.44
C LEU A 84 11.56 -13.65 -0.82
N GLY A 85 11.63 -14.01 -2.10
CA GLY A 85 12.26 -15.26 -2.55
C GLY A 85 11.50 -16.52 -2.13
N ARG A 86 10.19 -16.41 -1.90
CA ARG A 86 9.30 -17.51 -1.48
C ARG A 86 8.33 -17.95 -2.57
N ALA A 87 8.58 -17.57 -3.82
CA ALA A 87 7.84 -18.10 -4.94
C ALA A 87 8.32 -19.54 -5.20
N SER A 88 7.51 -20.51 -4.76
CA SER A 88 7.59 -21.90 -5.21
C SER A 88 7.09 -22.03 -6.64
#